data_AF-A0A3A2ZWN5-F1
#
_entry.id   AF-A0A3A2ZWN5-F1
#
_cell.length_a   1.000
_cell.length_b   1.000
_cell.length_c   1.000
_cell.angle_alpha   90.00
_cell.angle_beta   90.00
_cell.angle_gamma   90.00
#
_symmetry.space_group_name_H-M   'P 1'
#
loop_
_entity.id
_entity.type
_entity.pdbx_description
1 polymer ?
#
loop_
_entity_poly.entity_id
_entity_poly.type
_entity_poly.pdbx_seq_one_letter_code
_entity_poly.pdbx_strand_id
1 'polypeptide(L)'
;MVPDPHAIPGKPDVFEACELTVCHKLATNADYYTSPIQRLATVKRRGLGDAANHLLSRSRPNARDPYLDPEVIQHLKPIQKHVNKKHTAIAQLRTIQMKTGEKFQECLIMLSYCAQEADMPKDRWKEELHRLKLLPVPQNQGIIMRQNDSINFAAFSLQCTRRSKTIEERLAVRTLNRISQS
;
A
#
# COMPACT_ATOMS: atom_id res chain seq x y z
N MET A 1 11.01 -6.25 -21.08
CA MET A 1 11.03 -4.79 -20.97
C MET A 1 10.07 -4.38 -19.86
N VAL A 2 10.52 -3.64 -18.83
CA VAL A 2 9.63 -3.17 -17.75
C VAL A 2 8.64 -2.17 -18.36
N PRO A 3 7.31 -2.34 -18.14
CA PRO A 3 6.32 -1.42 -18.65
C PRO A 3 6.57 0.00 -18.17
N ASP A 4 6.05 0.95 -18.93
CA ASP A 4 6.30 2.36 -18.71
C ASP A 4 5.72 2.82 -17.35
N PRO A 5 6.50 3.53 -16.49
CA PRO A 5 6.04 3.92 -15.17
C PRO A 5 4.75 4.73 -15.21
N HIS A 6 3.88 4.54 -14.22
CA HIS A 6 2.80 5.49 -13.96
C HIS A 6 3.38 6.89 -13.71
N ALA A 7 2.57 7.92 -13.92
CA ALA A 7 3.02 9.29 -13.74
C ALA A 7 3.14 9.68 -12.26
N ILE A 8 3.90 10.72 -11.93
CA ILE A 8 4.15 11.29 -10.60
C ILE A 8 3.18 12.45 -10.34
N PRO A 9 1.94 12.26 -9.88
CA PRO A 9 1.16 13.38 -9.37
C PRO A 9 1.74 13.84 -8.03
N GLY A 10 1.50 15.10 -7.67
CA GLY A 10 2.01 15.74 -6.44
C GLY A 10 1.39 15.23 -5.12
N LYS A 11 0.86 14.00 -5.09
CA LYS A 11 0.40 13.35 -3.87
C LYS A 11 1.51 12.44 -3.35
N PRO A 12 1.83 12.46 -2.05
CA PRO A 12 2.96 11.71 -1.49
C PRO A 12 2.96 10.21 -1.82
N ASP A 13 1.81 9.55 -1.68
CA ASP A 13 1.69 8.10 -1.89
C ASP A 13 1.94 7.72 -3.35
N VAL A 14 1.61 8.62 -4.28
CA VAL A 14 1.82 8.38 -5.71
C VAL A 14 3.23 8.79 -6.14
N PHE A 15 3.84 9.76 -5.46
CA PHE A 15 5.26 10.07 -5.63
C PHE A 15 6.12 8.86 -5.28
N GLU A 16 5.88 8.23 -4.12
CA GLU A 16 6.63 7.05 -3.68
C GLU A 16 6.45 5.86 -4.64
N ALA A 17 5.22 5.57 -5.07
CA ALA A 17 4.95 4.51 -6.05
C ALA A 17 5.64 4.78 -7.39
N CYS A 18 5.63 6.03 -7.86
CA CYS A 18 6.29 6.37 -9.11
C CYS A 18 7.81 6.36 -8.98
N GLU A 19 8.37 6.83 -7.87
CA GLU A 19 9.79 6.73 -7.57
C GLU A 19 10.27 5.28 -7.72
N LEU A 20 9.63 4.34 -7.01
CA LEU A 20 9.97 2.91 -7.08
C LEU A 20 9.98 2.41 -8.52
N THR A 21 8.99 2.81 -9.31
CA THR A 21 8.85 2.36 -10.69
C THR A 21 9.92 2.96 -11.61
N VAL A 22 10.26 4.25 -11.43
CA VAL A 22 11.33 4.91 -12.19
C VAL A 22 12.70 4.34 -11.82
N CYS A 23 12.98 4.15 -10.52
CA CYS A 23 14.21 3.52 -10.04
C CYS A 23 14.38 2.11 -10.59
N HIS A 24 13.34 1.26 -10.55
CA HIS A 24 13.38 -0.07 -11.14
C HIS A 24 13.61 -0.04 -12.65
N LYS A 25 12.98 0.90 -13.38
CA LYS A 25 13.17 1.03 -14.82
C LYS A 25 14.60 1.43 -15.18
N LEU A 26 15.18 2.38 -14.47
CA LEU A 26 16.57 2.81 -14.69
C LEU A 26 17.56 1.69 -14.34
N ALA A 27 17.31 0.93 -13.27
CA ALA A 27 18.15 -0.20 -12.88
C ALA A 27 18.06 -1.38 -13.86
N THR A 28 16.86 -1.72 -14.33
CA THR A 28 16.64 -2.90 -15.19
C THR A 28 17.12 -2.68 -16.64
N ASN A 29 17.21 -1.42 -17.09
CA ASN A 29 17.67 -1.06 -18.44
C ASN A 29 18.91 -0.16 -18.35
N ALA A 30 19.83 -0.46 -17.42
CA ALA A 30 21.02 0.36 -17.17
C ALA A 30 21.95 0.45 -18.39
N ASP A 31 21.97 -0.60 -19.20
CA ASP A 31 22.63 -0.69 -20.51
C ASP A 31 22.02 0.23 -21.57
N TYR A 32 20.73 0.58 -21.45
CA TYR A 32 20.04 1.51 -22.34
C TYR A 32 20.13 2.97 -21.86
N TYR A 33 20.16 3.19 -20.55
CA TYR A 33 20.20 4.52 -19.93
C TYR A 33 21.61 4.88 -19.45
N THR A 34 22.58 4.91 -20.38
CA THR A 34 24.01 5.06 -20.08
C THR A 34 24.41 6.49 -19.73
N SER A 35 23.65 7.51 -20.17
CA SER A 35 23.95 8.91 -19.89
C SER A 35 23.03 9.54 -18.84
N PRO A 36 23.55 10.47 -18.00
CA PRO A 36 22.78 11.32 -17.10
C PRO A 36 21.54 11.96 -17.73
N ILE A 37 21.67 12.45 -18.97
CA ILE A 37 20.60 13.14 -19.69
C ILE A 37 19.44 12.19 -20.02
N GLN A 38 19.73 10.95 -20.41
CA GLN A 38 18.69 9.95 -20.69
C GLN A 38 17.93 9.54 -19.40
N ARG A 39 18.65 9.40 -18.28
CA ARG A 39 18.06 9.13 -16.97
C ARG A 39 17.17 10.31 -16.53
N LEU A 40 17.68 11.53 -16.66
CA LEU A 40 16.96 12.76 -16.34
C LEU A 40 15.71 12.95 -17.21
N ALA A 41 15.80 12.69 -18.52
CA ALA A 41 14.65 12.74 -19.42
C ALA A 41 13.57 11.73 -19.01
N THR A 42 13.96 10.54 -18.55
CA THR A 42 13.04 9.52 -18.05
C THR A 42 12.28 9.98 -16.81
N VAL A 43 12.97 10.65 -15.87
CA VAL A 43 12.33 11.24 -14.67
C VAL A 43 11.38 12.38 -15.07
N LYS A 44 11.83 13.30 -15.94
CA LYS A 44 11.05 14.45 -16.40
C LYS A 44 9.75 14.05 -17.10
N ARG A 45 9.80 13.04 -17.97
CA ARG A 45 8.62 12.52 -18.69
C ARG A 45 7.53 12.00 -17.75
N ARG A 46 7.86 11.72 -16.49
CA ARG A 46 6.93 11.19 -15.50
C ARG A 46 6.44 12.22 -14.50
N GLY A 47 7.02 13.41 -14.42
CA GLY A 47 6.50 14.47 -13.55
C GLY A 47 5.06 14.87 -13.93
N LEU A 48 4.15 14.96 -12.96
CA LEU A 48 2.84 15.63 -13.08
C LEU A 48 2.64 16.62 -11.93
N GLY A 49 1.69 17.54 -12.11
CA GLY A 49 1.32 18.53 -11.09
C GLY A 49 2.52 19.36 -10.62
N ASP A 50 2.62 19.58 -9.31
CA ASP A 50 3.66 20.45 -8.72
C ASP A 50 5.08 19.91 -8.91
N ALA A 51 5.25 18.59 -8.99
CA ALA A 51 6.53 17.97 -9.32
C ALA A 51 6.96 18.31 -10.75
N ALA A 52 6.03 18.32 -11.72
CA ALA A 52 6.31 18.74 -13.09
C ALA A 52 6.72 20.22 -13.16
N ASN A 53 6.02 21.09 -12.43
CA ASN A 53 6.33 22.52 -12.38
C ASN A 53 7.73 22.77 -11.78
N HIS A 54 8.08 22.05 -10.73
CA HIS A 54 9.41 22.12 -10.10
C HIS A 54 10.52 21.58 -11.03
N LEU A 55 10.25 20.48 -11.75
CA LEU A 55 11.17 19.95 -12.75
C LEU A 55 11.35 20.92 -13.93
N LEU A 56 10.26 21.53 -14.40
CA LEU A 56 10.26 22.44 -15.53
C LEU A 56 11.08 23.70 -15.24
N SER A 57 10.92 24.31 -14.06
CA SER A 57 11.66 25.53 -13.69
C SER A 57 13.18 25.32 -13.73
N ARG A 58 13.64 24.14 -13.28
CA ARG A 58 15.07 23.75 -13.25
C ARG A 58 15.56 23.09 -14.55
N SER A 59 14.68 22.87 -15.51
CA SER A 59 15.02 22.30 -16.83
C SER A 59 15.27 23.35 -17.91
N ARG A 60 15.00 24.62 -17.61
CA ARG A 60 15.16 25.71 -18.59
C ARG A 60 16.64 25.95 -18.89
N PRO A 61 16.99 26.35 -20.12
CA PRO A 61 18.39 26.58 -20.52
C PRO A 61 19.15 27.54 -19.60
N ASN A 62 18.45 28.52 -19.02
CA ASN A 62 19.02 29.53 -18.13
C ASN A 62 18.63 29.32 -16.66
N ALA A 63 18.28 28.09 -16.27
CA ALA A 63 17.98 27.79 -14.88
C ALA A 63 19.22 28.08 -14.02
N ARG A 64 19.05 28.86 -12.95
CA ARG A 64 20.13 29.22 -12.01
C ARG A 64 20.73 27.99 -11.32
N ASP A 65 19.94 26.94 -11.18
CA ASP A 65 20.31 25.71 -10.49
C ASP A 65 19.71 24.51 -11.25
N PRO A 66 20.32 24.07 -12.37
CA PRO A 66 19.77 23.00 -13.20
C PRO A 66 20.04 21.62 -12.58
N TYR A 67 19.17 20.67 -12.90
CA TYR A 67 19.42 19.27 -12.55
C TYR A 67 20.42 18.63 -13.52
N LEU A 68 21.48 18.02 -12.98
CA LEU A 68 22.56 17.43 -13.77
C LEU A 68 22.48 15.90 -13.90
N ASP A 69 21.82 15.19 -12.95
CA ASP A 69 21.75 13.71 -12.91
C ASP A 69 20.43 13.25 -12.18
N PRO A 70 20.15 11.93 -11.92
CA PRO A 70 18.90 11.49 -11.30
C PRO A 70 18.81 11.84 -9.80
N GLU A 71 19.75 12.62 -9.27
CA GLU A 71 19.64 13.31 -7.98
C GLU A 71 18.37 14.15 -7.85
N VAL A 72 17.71 14.48 -8.97
CA VAL A 72 16.31 14.94 -9.01
C VAL A 72 15.40 14.19 -8.05
N ILE A 73 15.45 12.85 -8.07
CA ILE A 73 14.56 12.04 -7.24
C ILE A 73 14.89 12.26 -5.76
N GLN A 74 16.18 12.31 -5.42
CA GLN A 74 16.63 12.59 -4.06
C GLN A 74 16.24 13.99 -3.59
N HIS A 75 16.23 14.98 -4.49
CA HIS A 75 15.78 16.34 -4.20
C HIS A 75 14.26 16.44 -4.04
N LEU A 76 13.49 15.70 -4.85
CA LEU A 76 12.03 15.70 -4.76
C LEU A 76 11.51 14.95 -3.54
N LYS A 77 12.22 13.92 -3.06
CA LYS A 77 11.89 13.14 -1.85
C LYS A 77 11.49 13.98 -0.64
N PRO A 78 12.33 14.89 -0.12
CA PRO A 78 11.99 15.68 1.07
C PRO A 78 10.81 16.62 0.82
N ILE A 79 10.64 17.12 -0.42
CA ILE A 79 9.55 18.03 -0.80
C ILE A 79 8.20 17.29 -0.81
N GLN A 80 8.21 16.04 -1.28
CA GLN A 80 7.00 15.21 -1.45
C GLN A 80 6.77 14.25 -0.26
N LYS A 81 7.58 14.32 0.79
CA LYS A 81 7.52 13.40 1.92
C LYS A 81 6.20 13.56 2.68
N HIS A 82 5.48 12.45 2.85
CA HIS A 82 4.34 12.41 3.77
C HIS A 82 4.84 12.39 5.22
N VAL A 83 5.08 13.55 5.83
CA VAL A 83 5.66 13.65 7.20
C VAL A 83 4.86 12.85 8.23
N ASN A 84 3.54 12.81 8.10
CA ASN A 84 2.64 12.13 9.04
C ASN A 84 2.21 10.72 8.60
N LYS A 85 2.92 10.06 7.66
CA LYS A 85 2.47 8.79 7.04
C LYS A 85 2.16 7.72 8.09
N LYS A 86 3.10 7.52 9.02
CA LYS A 86 2.98 6.59 10.15
C LYS A 86 1.76 6.90 11.03
N HIS A 87 1.53 8.16 11.35
CA HIS A 87 0.38 8.57 12.17
C HIS A 87 -0.94 8.34 11.44
N THR A 88 -1.00 8.70 10.15
CA THR A 88 -2.18 8.43 9.29
C THR A 88 -2.46 6.94 9.21
N ALA A 89 -1.44 6.10 9.02
CA ALA A 89 -1.58 4.65 8.96
C ALA A 89 -2.09 4.04 10.28
N ILE A 90 -1.57 4.50 11.42
CA ILE A 90 -2.08 4.09 12.74
C ILE A 90 -3.55 4.49 12.92
N ALA A 91 -3.90 5.72 12.52
CA ALA A 91 -5.29 6.20 12.59
C ALA A 91 -6.21 5.36 11.70
N GLN A 92 -5.81 5.09 10.46
CA GLN A 92 -6.55 4.23 9.53
C GLN A 92 -6.72 2.83 10.11
N LEU A 93 -5.65 2.21 10.61
CA LEU A 93 -5.66 0.87 11.21
C LEU A 93 -6.72 0.75 12.32
N ARG A 94 -6.81 1.75 13.21
CA ARG A 94 -7.81 1.78 14.29
C ARG A 94 -9.25 1.84 13.79
N THR A 95 -9.47 2.49 12.66
CA THR A 95 -10.79 2.64 12.03
C THR A 95 -11.21 1.45 11.18
N ILE A 96 -10.29 0.53 10.83
CA ILE A 96 -10.64 -0.66 10.05
C ILE A 96 -11.69 -1.46 10.82
N GLN A 97 -12.83 -1.64 10.18
CA GLN A 97 -13.93 -2.49 10.58
C GLN A 97 -14.54 -3.04 9.30
N MET A 98 -14.75 -4.36 9.23
CA MET A 98 -15.43 -4.92 8.06
C MET A 98 -16.90 -4.52 8.07
N LYS A 99 -17.36 -4.01 6.94
CA LYS A 99 -18.77 -3.69 6.73
C LYS A 99 -19.54 -4.94 6.31
N THR A 100 -20.84 -4.94 6.55
CA THR A 100 -21.73 -6.01 6.07
C THR A 100 -21.63 -6.12 4.55
N GLY A 101 -21.25 -7.30 4.04
CA GLY A 101 -21.11 -7.58 2.60
C GLY A 101 -19.72 -7.30 2.00
N GLU A 102 -18.79 -6.76 2.78
CA GLU A 102 -17.38 -6.61 2.37
C GLU A 102 -16.66 -7.97 2.47
N LYS A 103 -15.67 -8.20 1.59
CA LYS A 103 -14.90 -9.46 1.60
C LYS A 103 -13.80 -9.39 2.64
N PHE A 104 -13.61 -10.47 3.39
CA PHE A 104 -12.53 -10.56 4.37
C PHE A 104 -11.13 -10.26 3.80
N GLN A 105 -10.89 -10.65 2.55
CA GLN A 105 -9.62 -10.39 1.85
C GLN A 105 -9.34 -8.90 1.68
N GLU A 106 -10.38 -8.08 1.41
CA GLU A 106 -10.24 -6.62 1.25
C GLU A 106 -9.81 -5.99 2.58
N CYS A 107 -10.44 -6.40 3.69
CA CYS A 107 -10.05 -6.01 5.04
C CYS A 107 -8.62 -6.45 5.39
N LEU A 108 -8.24 -7.69 5.03
CA LEU A 108 -6.90 -8.23 5.30
C LEU A 108 -5.81 -7.46 4.54
N ILE A 109 -6.08 -7.08 3.28
CA ILE A 109 -5.20 -6.23 2.47
C ILE A 109 -5.02 -4.87 3.14
N MET A 110 -6.12 -4.21 3.52
CA MET A 110 -6.08 -2.90 4.18
C MET A 110 -5.35 -2.93 5.52
N LEU A 111 -5.59 -3.96 6.35
CA LEU A 111 -4.89 -4.14 7.61
C LEU A 111 -3.38 -4.34 7.38
N SER A 112 -3.01 -5.20 6.45
CA SER A 112 -1.59 -5.48 6.15
C SER A 112 -0.87 -4.24 5.64
N TYR A 113 -1.51 -3.47 4.75
CA TYR A 113 -1.00 -2.19 4.27
C TYR A 113 -0.81 -1.19 5.42
N CYS A 114 -1.86 -0.93 6.21
CA CYS A 114 -1.79 0.04 7.31
C CYS A 114 -0.78 -0.39 8.39
N ALA A 115 -0.65 -1.68 8.66
CA ALA A 115 0.31 -2.19 9.64
C ALA A 115 1.77 -2.04 9.16
N GLN A 116 2.04 -2.21 7.86
CA GLN A 116 3.36 -1.91 7.29
C GLN A 116 3.67 -0.42 7.33
N GLU A 117 2.72 0.42 6.92
CA GLU A 117 2.88 1.88 6.93
C GLU A 117 2.98 2.46 8.34
N ALA A 118 2.35 1.81 9.31
CA ALA A 118 2.50 2.12 10.73
C ALA A 118 3.80 1.60 11.34
N ASP A 119 4.62 0.85 10.59
CA ASP A 119 5.85 0.21 11.08
C ASP A 119 5.53 -0.65 12.33
N MET A 120 4.44 -1.42 12.21
CA MET A 120 3.94 -2.25 13.30
C MET A 120 4.69 -3.59 13.36
N PRO A 121 5.16 -4.02 14.54
CA PRO A 121 5.74 -5.34 14.75
C PRO A 121 4.77 -6.47 14.34
N LYS A 122 5.25 -7.49 13.61
CA LYS A 122 4.42 -8.57 13.04
C LYS A 122 3.66 -9.41 14.08
N ASP A 123 4.19 -9.51 15.29
CA ASP A 123 3.56 -10.11 16.46
C ASP A 123 2.21 -9.45 16.79
N ARG A 124 2.11 -8.12 16.64
CA ARG A 124 0.88 -7.36 16.88
C ARG A 124 -0.16 -7.48 15.77
N TRP A 125 0.23 -7.91 14.58
CA TRP A 125 -0.71 -8.02 13.46
C TRP A 125 -1.80 -9.06 13.72
N LYS A 126 -1.47 -10.14 14.44
CA LYS A 126 -2.44 -11.15 14.89
C LYS A 126 -3.49 -10.53 15.83
N GLU A 127 -3.05 -9.64 16.71
CA GLU A 127 -3.92 -8.94 17.65
C GLU A 127 -4.86 -7.97 16.95
N GLU A 128 -4.34 -7.19 16.00
CA GLU A 128 -5.15 -6.26 15.21
C GLU A 128 -6.16 -6.99 14.32
N LEU A 129 -5.76 -8.10 13.69
CA LEU A 129 -6.67 -8.91 12.87
C LEU A 129 -7.78 -9.54 13.73
N HIS A 130 -7.46 -9.92 14.96
CA HIS A 130 -8.45 -10.41 15.93
C HIS A 130 -9.36 -9.28 16.45
N ARG A 131 -8.84 -8.05 16.62
CA ARG A 131 -9.62 -6.88 17.05
C ARG A 131 -10.69 -6.52 16.02
N LEU A 132 -10.41 -6.70 14.73
CA LEU A 132 -11.43 -6.56 13.71
C LEU A 132 -12.60 -7.45 14.13
N LYS A 133 -13.79 -6.87 14.35
CA LYS A 133 -15.02 -7.55 14.83
C LYS A 133 -15.59 -8.57 13.82
N LEU A 134 -14.74 -9.01 12.91
CA LEU A 134 -14.87 -9.88 11.76
C LEU A 134 -15.14 -11.34 12.08
N LEU A 135 -14.68 -11.80 13.24
CA LEU A 135 -14.65 -13.21 13.53
C LEU A 135 -15.85 -13.55 14.42
N PRO A 136 -16.84 -14.33 13.95
CA PRO A 136 -17.58 -15.22 14.83
C PRO A 136 -16.68 -16.44 15.12
N VAL A 137 -15.42 -16.18 15.45
CA VAL A 137 -14.60 -17.15 16.17
C VAL A 137 -15.11 -17.06 17.60
N PRO A 138 -15.50 -18.18 18.22
CA PRO A 138 -15.77 -18.19 19.65
C PRO A 138 -14.58 -17.53 20.33
N GLN A 139 -14.79 -16.44 21.08
CA GLN A 139 -13.72 -15.58 21.59
C GLN A 139 -12.56 -16.39 22.21
N ASN A 140 -12.90 -17.50 22.86
CA ASN A 140 -11.97 -18.46 23.46
C ASN A 140 -10.96 -19.10 22.47
N GLN A 141 -11.37 -19.47 21.25
CA GLN A 141 -10.44 -20.03 20.25
C GLN A 141 -9.57 -18.96 19.60
N GLY A 142 -10.10 -17.74 19.43
CA GLY A 142 -9.35 -16.61 18.89
C GLY A 142 -8.21 -16.19 19.82
N ILE A 143 -8.46 -16.22 21.13
CA ILE A 143 -7.47 -15.96 22.18
C ILE A 143 -6.34 -17.00 22.15
N ILE A 144 -6.67 -18.30 22.11
CA ILE A 144 -5.68 -19.39 22.08
C ILE A 144 -4.74 -19.28 20.86
N MET A 145 -5.29 -18.97 19.69
CA MET A 145 -4.49 -18.86 18.47
C MET A 145 -3.66 -17.58 18.41
N ARG A 146 -4.17 -16.48 18.98
CA ARG A 146 -3.42 -15.22 19.10
C ARG A 146 -2.16 -15.39 19.96
N GLN A 147 -2.32 -16.06 21.10
CA GLN A 147 -1.25 -16.32 22.07
C GLN A 147 -0.28 -17.43 21.64
N ASN A 148 -0.56 -18.11 20.53
CA ASN A 148 0.32 -19.15 20.04
C ASN A 148 1.42 -18.54 19.17
N ASP A 149 2.62 -18.42 19.75
CA ASP A 149 3.81 -17.91 19.06
C ASP A 149 4.33 -18.84 17.96
N SER A 150 3.99 -20.13 18.00
CA SER A 150 4.35 -21.08 16.92
C SER A 150 3.58 -20.80 15.61
N ILE A 151 2.48 -20.05 15.67
CA ILE A 151 1.67 -19.70 14.50
C ILE A 151 2.05 -18.31 14.02
N ASN A 152 2.67 -18.23 12.85
CA ASN A 152 2.96 -16.95 12.22
C ASN A 152 1.69 -16.29 11.65
N PHE A 153 1.80 -15.00 11.29
CA PHE A 153 0.66 -14.24 10.78
C PHE A 153 0.03 -14.85 9.51
N ALA A 154 0.82 -15.47 8.62
CA ALA A 154 0.32 -16.07 7.39
C ALA A 154 -0.55 -17.31 7.66
N ALA A 155 -0.13 -18.17 8.58
CA ALA A 155 -0.91 -19.32 9.00
C ALA A 155 -2.20 -18.88 9.73
N PHE A 156 -2.10 -17.85 10.58
CA PHE A 156 -3.25 -17.28 11.28
C PHE A 156 -4.28 -16.66 10.32
N SER A 157 -3.84 -15.82 9.37
CA SER A 157 -4.71 -15.15 8.41
C SER A 157 -5.40 -16.14 7.47
N LEU A 158 -4.71 -17.20 7.02
CA LEU A 158 -5.30 -18.27 6.21
C LEU A 158 -6.46 -18.98 6.94
N GLN A 159 -6.31 -19.24 8.24
CA GLN A 159 -7.38 -19.85 9.04
C GLN A 159 -8.57 -18.91 9.18
N CYS A 160 -8.34 -17.61 9.41
CA CYS A 160 -9.40 -16.60 9.42
C CYS A 160 -10.13 -16.53 8.07
N THR A 161 -9.41 -16.55 6.95
CA THR A 161 -10.00 -16.54 5.60
C THR A 161 -10.89 -17.75 5.35
N ARG A 162 -10.42 -18.95 5.67
CA ARG A 162 -11.20 -20.20 5.51
C ARG A 162 -12.53 -20.13 6.27
N ARG A 163 -12.48 -19.60 7.49
CA ARG A 163 -13.68 -19.45 8.34
C ARG A 163 -14.63 -18.37 7.81
N SER A 164 -14.12 -17.21 7.40
CA SER A 164 -14.95 -16.13 6.83
C SER A 164 -15.79 -16.64 5.66
N LYS A 165 -15.18 -17.37 4.74
CA LYS A 165 -15.86 -17.95 3.58
C LYS A 165 -17.04 -18.84 3.99
N THR A 166 -16.86 -19.71 5.00
CA THR A 166 -17.95 -20.56 5.52
C THR A 166 -19.11 -19.74 6.11
N ILE A 167 -18.84 -18.60 6.73
CA ILE A 167 -19.88 -17.74 7.32
C ILE A 167 -20.61 -16.96 6.23
N GLU A 168 -19.88 -16.40 5.27
CA GLU A 168 -20.43 -15.73 4.10
C GLU A 168 -21.40 -16.65 3.33
N GLU A 169 -21.00 -17.90 3.09
CA GLU A 169 -21.84 -18.94 2.48
C GLU A 169 -23.11 -19.22 3.31
N ARG A 170 -22.98 -19.37 4.63
CA ARG A 170 -24.13 -19.59 5.53
C ARG A 170 -25.11 -18.42 5.56
N LEU A 171 -24.60 -17.18 5.53
CA LEU A 171 -25.43 -15.97 5.49
C LEU A 171 -26.14 -15.85 4.14
N ALA A 172 -25.46 -16.14 3.03
CA ALA A 172 -26.07 -16.14 1.70
C ALA A 172 -27.23 -17.15 1.59
N VAL A 173 -27.04 -18.38 2.09
CA VAL A 173 -28.08 -19.42 2.11
C VAL A 173 -29.29 -18.99 2.97
N ARG A 174 -29.07 -18.37 4.12
CA ARG A 174 -30.17 -17.86 4.98
C ARG A 174 -30.97 -16.76 4.32
N THR A 175 -30.32 -15.86 3.60
CA THR A 175 -30.99 -14.78 2.85
C THR A 175 -31.83 -15.34 1.71
N LEU A 176 -31.30 -16.32 0.96
CA LEU A 176 -32.05 -17.01 -0.10
C LEU A 176 -33.29 -17.72 0.45
N ASN A 177 -33.15 -18.45 1.56
CA ASN A 177 -34.28 -19.15 2.18
C ASN A 177 -35.37 -18.21 2.71
N ARG A 178 -35.03 -16.97 3.11
CA ARG A 178 -36.01 -15.95 3.49
C ARG A 178 -36.78 -15.39 2.30
N ILE A 179 -36.11 -15.21 1.16
CA ILE A 179 -36.73 -14.71 -0.08
C ILE A 179 -37.64 -15.78 -0.70
N SER A 180 -37.33 -17.06 -0.56
CA SER A 180 -38.16 -18.16 -1.07
C SER A 180 -39.40 -18.47 -0.23
N GLN A 181 -39.56 -17.85 0.95
CA GLN A 181 -40.71 -18.02 1.85
C GLN A 181 -41.62 -16.79 1.91
N SER A 182 -41.37 -15.79 1.07
CA SER A 182 -42.15 -14.55 0.89
C SER A 182 -42.70 -14.46 -0.52
#